data_AF-A0A3B8LWR8-F1
#
_entry.id   AF-A0A3B8LWR8-F1
#
_cell.length_a   1.000
_cell.length_b   1.000
_cell.length_c   1.000
_cell.angle_alpha   90.00
_cell.angle_beta   90.00
_cell.angle_gamma   90.00
#
_symmetry.space_group_name_H-M   'P 1'
#
loop_
_entity.id
_entity.type
_entity.pdbx_description
1 polymer ?
#
loop_
_entity_poly.entity_id
_entity_poly.type
_entity_poly.pdbx_seq_one_letter_code
_entity_poly.pdbx_strand_id
1 'polypeptide(L)'
;PNKKSFKVDALTLRDGLNVSRLKDRRSLLGELNRQQRRLEANAQARRMSDDQDLAFSILTSSDLARAFELHREDDKTRDRYGRNTTGQSLLLGRRLLEVGVPVVQCNIGRVQNWDTHNNIFPSLKDRLLPPLDRGVAALIDDLHDSGRLDETLVMMLGEFGRTPKINDKKGRDHWGPCFFGVFAGAGVLPGQVIGKSDEIGAYPITRAFSPNDVGATVYSVLGIEPHSVVRDRLNRPVHLNRGERIDSLFTGAAV
;
A
#
# COMPACT_ATOMS: atom_id res chain seq x y z
N PRO A 1 12.52 11.01 9.61
CA PRO A 1 11.13 11.35 9.97
C PRO A 1 10.91 12.00 11.36
N ASN A 2 11.77 11.75 12.37
CA ASN A 2 11.48 12.18 13.75
C ASN A 2 11.98 13.59 14.15
N LYS A 3 12.76 14.25 13.29
CA LYS A 3 13.20 15.63 13.57
C LYS A 3 11.96 16.53 13.59
N LYS A 4 11.87 17.49 14.52
CA LYS A 4 10.76 18.48 14.55
C LYS A 4 10.61 19.23 13.22
N SER A 5 11.71 19.41 12.49
CA SER A 5 11.77 20.05 11.17
C SER A 5 11.62 19.09 9.98
N PHE A 6 11.27 17.82 10.19
CA PHE A 6 11.12 16.89 9.07
C PHE A 6 9.99 17.34 8.13
N LYS A 7 10.35 17.54 6.86
CA LYS A 7 9.43 17.86 5.76
C LYS A 7 9.77 16.97 4.56
N VAL A 8 8.77 16.71 3.73
CA VAL A 8 8.95 16.00 2.46
C VAL A 8 9.13 17.04 1.36
N ASP A 9 10.38 17.32 1.01
CA ASP A 9 10.75 18.40 0.07
C ASP A 9 10.18 18.19 -1.35
N ALA A 10 9.91 16.93 -1.72
CA ALA A 10 9.37 16.58 -3.03
C ALA A 10 7.94 17.09 -3.29
N LEU A 11 7.20 17.47 -2.24
CA LEU A 11 5.82 17.96 -2.34
C LEU A 11 5.68 19.45 -1.96
N THR A 12 6.78 20.13 -1.68
CA THR A 12 6.79 21.57 -1.49
C THR A 12 7.05 22.28 -2.81
N LEU A 13 6.28 23.33 -3.09
CA LEU A 13 6.53 24.17 -4.26
C LEU A 13 7.87 24.90 -4.11
N ARG A 14 8.66 24.94 -5.18
CA ARG A 14 9.92 25.71 -5.19
C ARG A 14 9.62 27.20 -4.99
N ASP A 15 10.57 27.91 -4.38
CA ASP A 15 10.49 29.36 -4.19
C ASP A 15 10.17 30.08 -5.50
N GLY A 16 9.18 30.98 -5.45
CA GLY A 16 8.64 31.69 -6.62
C GLY A 16 7.53 30.96 -7.39
N LEU A 17 7.19 29.72 -7.04
CA LEU A 17 6.01 29.00 -7.55
C LEU A 17 4.94 28.92 -6.45
N ASN A 18 3.92 29.77 -6.54
CA ASN A 18 2.72 29.65 -5.71
C ASN A 18 1.59 28.95 -6.48
N VAL A 19 0.53 28.58 -5.78
CA VAL A 19 -0.63 27.87 -6.36
C VAL A 19 -1.26 28.67 -7.52
N SER A 20 -1.33 29.99 -7.43
CA SER A 20 -1.87 30.84 -8.50
C SER A 20 -1.04 30.72 -9.77
N ARG A 21 0.28 30.89 -9.68
CA ARG A 21 1.21 30.78 -10.81
C ARG A 21 1.23 29.38 -11.42
N LEU A 22 1.02 28.34 -10.61
CA LEU A 22 0.84 26.97 -11.12
C LEU A 22 -0.48 26.80 -11.88
N LYS A 23 -1.57 27.37 -11.37
CA LYS A 23 -2.87 27.37 -12.08
C LYS A 23 -2.76 28.09 -13.43
N ASP A 24 -2.09 29.24 -13.48
CA ASP A 24 -1.88 30.00 -14.72
C ASP A 24 -1.09 29.18 -15.75
N ARG A 25 0.01 28.55 -15.31
CA ARG A 25 0.81 27.66 -16.16
C ARG A 25 0.03 26.44 -16.64
N ARG A 26 -0.82 25.85 -15.79
CA ARG A 26 -1.71 24.75 -16.19
C ARG A 26 -2.72 25.20 -17.25
N SER A 27 -3.28 26.41 -17.11
CA SER A 27 -4.20 26.97 -18.12
C SER A 27 -3.53 27.12 -19.48
N LEU A 28 -2.32 27.71 -19.50
CA LEU A 28 -1.52 27.87 -20.73
C LEU A 28 -1.15 26.51 -21.35
N LEU A 29 -0.70 25.55 -20.54
CA LEU A 29 -0.41 24.20 -21.01
C LEU A 29 -1.67 23.53 -21.58
N GLY A 30 -2.83 23.74 -20.96
CA GLY A 30 -4.12 23.27 -21.45
C GLY A 30 -4.48 23.86 -22.82
N GLU A 31 -4.18 25.13 -23.06
CA GLU A 31 -4.36 25.78 -24.37
C GLU A 31 -3.45 25.18 -25.45
N LEU A 32 -2.16 25.03 -25.16
CA LEU A 32 -1.19 24.42 -26.07
C LEU A 32 -1.56 22.96 -26.40
N ASN A 33 -1.92 22.17 -25.38
CA ASN A 33 -2.38 20.79 -25.56
C ASN A 33 -3.67 20.71 -26.39
N ARG A 34 -4.59 21.68 -26.26
CA ARG A 34 -5.79 21.76 -27.11
C ARG A 34 -5.44 22.07 -28.57
N GLN A 35 -4.48 22.94 -28.83
CA GLN A 35 -3.99 23.21 -30.19
C GLN A 35 -3.30 21.99 -30.80
N GLN A 36 -2.43 21.31 -30.04
CA GLN A 36 -1.74 20.09 -30.51
C GLN A 36 -2.73 18.94 -30.80
N ARG A 37 -3.75 18.74 -29.94
CA ARG A 37 -4.79 17.72 -30.16
C ARG A 37 -5.69 18.00 -31.37
N ARG A 38 -5.82 19.26 -31.80
CA ARG A 38 -6.50 19.60 -33.06
C ARG A 38 -5.66 19.23 -34.29
N LEU A 39 -4.33 19.13 -34.12
CA LEU A 39 -3.38 18.79 -35.17
C LEU A 39 -3.08 17.28 -35.23
N GLU A 40 -3.24 16.55 -34.12
CA GLU A 40 -2.99 15.09 -34.06
C GLU A 40 -4.00 14.33 -33.18
N ALA A 41 -4.55 13.24 -33.70
CA ALA A 41 -5.43 12.31 -32.98
C ALA A 41 -4.63 11.26 -32.17
N ASN A 42 -3.64 11.68 -31.36
CA ASN A 42 -2.72 10.76 -30.69
C ASN A 42 -3.17 10.39 -29.25
N ALA A 43 -3.30 9.09 -28.97
CA ALA A 43 -3.63 8.54 -27.64
C ALA A 43 -2.54 8.84 -26.57
N GLN A 44 -1.30 9.08 -26.99
CA GLN A 44 -0.17 9.42 -26.12
C GLN A 44 -0.32 10.82 -25.49
N ALA A 45 -0.90 11.77 -26.24
CA ALA A 45 -1.15 13.12 -25.73
C ALA A 45 -2.25 13.15 -24.66
N ARG A 46 -3.19 12.19 -24.67
CA ARG A 46 -4.23 12.06 -23.62
C ARG A 46 -3.63 11.57 -22.30
N ARG A 47 -2.83 10.50 -22.31
CA ARG A 47 -2.18 9.97 -21.10
C ARG A 47 -1.25 10.98 -20.41
N MET A 48 -0.47 11.73 -21.18
CA MET A 48 0.38 12.80 -20.63
C MET A 48 -0.46 13.88 -19.94
N SER A 49 -1.66 14.18 -20.45
CA SER A 49 -2.61 15.10 -19.80
C SER A 49 -3.11 14.55 -18.46
N ASP A 50 -3.45 13.26 -18.40
CA ASP A 50 -3.96 12.62 -17.19
C ASP A 50 -2.89 12.58 -16.07
N ASP A 51 -1.64 12.22 -16.41
CA ASP A 51 -0.51 12.23 -15.48
C ASP A 51 -0.22 13.66 -14.96
N GLN A 52 -0.29 14.66 -15.85
CA GLN A 52 -0.15 16.07 -15.49
C GLN A 52 -1.27 16.52 -14.57
N ASP A 53 -2.51 16.15 -14.86
CA ASP A 53 -3.68 16.52 -14.06
C ASP A 53 -3.62 15.93 -12.65
N LEU A 54 -3.13 14.69 -12.50
CA LEU A 54 -2.85 14.06 -11.21
C LEU A 54 -1.70 14.77 -10.47
N ALA A 55 -0.59 15.06 -11.15
CA ALA A 55 0.52 15.78 -10.51
C ALA A 55 0.10 17.17 -10.03
N PHE A 56 -0.69 17.90 -10.82
CA PHE A 56 -1.25 19.19 -10.43
C PHE A 56 -2.23 19.06 -9.27
N SER A 57 -3.10 18.06 -9.24
CA SER A 57 -4.04 17.87 -8.12
C SER A 57 -3.29 17.60 -6.82
N ILE A 58 -2.22 16.79 -6.87
CA ILE A 58 -1.33 16.55 -5.73
C ILE A 58 -0.64 17.84 -5.25
N LEU A 59 -0.03 18.60 -6.16
CA LEU A 59 0.72 19.82 -5.83
C LEU A 59 -0.16 20.99 -5.37
N THR A 60 -1.44 21.00 -5.76
CA THR A 60 -2.38 22.05 -5.40
C THR A 60 -3.31 21.67 -4.25
N SER A 61 -3.32 20.41 -3.81
CA SER A 61 -4.13 19.94 -2.70
C SER A 61 -3.50 20.33 -1.36
N SER A 62 -4.12 21.31 -0.68
CA SER A 62 -3.74 21.70 0.67
C SER A 62 -3.87 20.54 1.67
N ASP A 63 -4.85 19.67 1.44
CA ASP A 63 -5.19 18.61 2.37
C ASP A 63 -4.18 17.48 2.28
N LEU A 64 -3.79 17.12 1.05
CA LEU A 64 -2.71 16.17 0.84
C LEU A 64 -1.39 16.70 1.38
N ALA A 65 -1.04 17.96 1.13
CA ALA A 65 0.16 18.56 1.71
C ALA A 65 0.17 18.50 3.25
N ARG A 66 -0.96 18.81 3.90
CA ARG A 66 -1.13 18.68 5.36
C ARG A 66 -1.03 17.24 5.85
N ALA A 67 -1.39 16.24 5.05
CA ALA A 67 -1.25 14.84 5.45
C ALA A 67 0.23 14.47 5.67
N PHE A 68 1.16 15.03 4.87
CA PHE A 68 2.61 14.81 5.02
C PHE A 68 3.25 15.55 6.21
N GLU A 69 2.53 16.47 6.83
CA GLU A 69 2.99 17.24 8.00
C GLU A 69 2.81 16.44 9.30
N LEU A 70 3.58 15.35 9.48
CA LEU A 70 3.51 14.48 10.67
C LEU A 70 3.76 15.22 12.00
N HIS A 71 4.38 16.40 11.99
CA HIS A 71 4.59 17.22 13.19
C HIS A 71 3.29 17.83 13.73
N ARG A 72 2.18 17.74 12.98
CA ARG A 72 0.84 18.14 13.44
C ARG A 72 0.16 17.10 14.32
N GLU A 73 0.63 15.86 14.28
CA GLU A 73 0.18 14.81 15.21
C GLU A 73 0.73 15.08 16.59
N ASP A 74 -0.08 14.83 17.61
CA ASP A 74 0.37 14.93 19.00
C ASP A 74 1.46 13.89 19.31
N ASP A 75 2.30 14.20 20.29
CA ASP A 75 3.44 13.34 20.64
C ASP A 75 2.99 11.94 21.11
N LYS A 76 1.85 11.82 21.81
CA LYS A 76 1.33 10.54 22.30
C LYS A 76 0.95 9.62 21.13
N THR A 77 0.28 10.16 20.10
CA THR A 77 -0.05 9.43 18.87
C THR A 77 1.21 8.98 18.15
N ARG A 78 2.17 9.89 17.94
CA ARG A 78 3.44 9.55 17.30
C ARG A 78 4.23 8.50 18.06
N ASP A 79 4.21 8.56 19.38
CA ASP A 79 4.84 7.59 20.26
C ASP A 79 4.13 6.25 20.18
N ARG A 80 2.80 6.18 20.14
CA ARG A 80 2.06 4.91 20.01
C ARG A 80 2.50 4.11 18.78
N TYR A 81 2.60 4.73 17.60
CA TYR A 81 3.14 4.09 16.39
C TYR A 81 4.63 3.75 16.48
N GLY A 82 5.36 4.47 17.34
CA GLY A 82 6.81 4.39 17.46
C GLY A 82 7.51 5.41 16.57
N ARG A 83 8.52 6.08 17.15
CA ARG A 83 9.39 7.04 16.46
C ARG A 83 10.46 6.33 15.65
N ASN A 84 10.06 5.53 14.68
CA ASN A 84 10.94 4.85 13.73
C ASN A 84 10.32 4.93 12.31
N THR A 85 11.07 4.56 11.29
CA THR A 85 10.58 4.68 9.90
C THR A 85 9.29 3.89 9.66
N THR A 86 9.18 2.67 10.21
CA THR A 86 7.99 1.83 10.05
C THR A 86 6.74 2.50 10.62
N GLY A 87 6.78 2.85 11.91
CA GLY A 87 5.64 3.47 12.60
C GLY A 87 5.23 4.80 11.98
N GLN A 88 6.20 5.64 11.61
CA GLN A 88 5.89 6.93 11.00
C GLN A 88 5.38 6.81 9.56
N SER A 89 5.77 5.77 8.82
CA SER A 89 5.19 5.46 7.50
C SER A 89 3.73 5.02 7.61
N LEU A 90 3.40 4.18 8.61
CA LEU A 90 2.02 3.75 8.85
C LEU A 90 1.14 4.90 9.34
N LEU A 91 1.66 5.77 10.22
CA LEU A 91 0.96 6.99 10.65
C LEU A 91 0.69 7.96 9.49
N LEU A 92 1.65 8.11 8.57
CA LEU A 92 1.42 8.86 7.33
C LEU A 92 0.34 8.18 6.49
N GLY A 93 0.37 6.85 6.39
CA GLY A 93 -0.65 6.09 5.67
C GLY A 93 -2.06 6.35 6.20
N ARG A 94 -2.23 6.31 7.53
CA ARG A 94 -3.47 6.71 8.23
C ARG A 94 -3.93 8.12 7.82
N ARG A 95 -3.03 9.12 7.86
CA ARG A 95 -3.35 10.50 7.45
C ARG A 95 -3.73 10.61 5.97
N LEU A 96 -3.12 9.80 5.09
CA LEU A 96 -3.45 9.77 3.68
C LEU A 96 -4.85 9.19 3.45
N LEU A 97 -5.22 8.15 4.19
CA LEU A 97 -6.58 7.60 4.18
C LEU A 97 -7.61 8.64 4.63
N GLU A 98 -7.29 9.43 5.68
CA GLU A 98 -8.21 10.46 6.18
C GLU A 98 -8.53 11.56 5.17
N VAL A 99 -7.56 11.91 4.31
CA VAL A 99 -7.76 12.90 3.24
C VAL A 99 -8.27 12.28 1.94
N GLY A 100 -8.70 11.01 1.99
CA GLY A 100 -9.39 10.34 0.89
C GLY A 100 -8.47 9.74 -0.17
N VAL A 101 -7.19 9.46 0.13
CA VAL A 101 -6.34 8.72 -0.80
C VAL A 101 -6.84 7.28 -0.90
N PRO A 102 -7.25 6.81 -2.09
CA PRO A 102 -8.00 5.55 -2.24
C PRO A 102 -7.14 4.29 -2.06
N VAL A 103 -5.83 4.39 -2.33
CA VAL A 103 -4.88 3.29 -2.18
C VAL A 103 -3.59 3.83 -1.59
N VAL A 104 -3.16 3.25 -0.47
CA VAL A 104 -1.94 3.61 0.24
C VAL A 104 -1.08 2.37 0.41
N GLN A 105 0.15 2.41 -0.12
CA GLN A 105 1.14 1.36 0.07
C GLN A 105 2.24 1.85 1.02
N CYS A 106 2.40 1.17 2.16
CA CYS A 106 3.48 1.43 3.11
C CYS A 106 4.57 0.37 2.98
N ASN A 107 5.74 0.76 2.48
CA ASN A 107 6.90 -0.13 2.46
C ASN A 107 7.55 -0.19 3.85
N ILE A 108 7.65 -1.39 4.42
CA ILE A 108 8.18 -1.59 5.78
C ILE A 108 9.70 -1.71 5.74
N GLY A 109 10.37 -0.56 5.71
CA GLY A 109 11.82 -0.46 5.68
C GLY A 109 12.39 -0.31 4.26
N ARG A 110 13.70 -0.46 4.14
CA ARG A 110 14.41 -0.34 2.85
C ARG A 110 14.26 -1.65 2.05
N VAL A 111 14.55 -1.58 0.75
CA VAL A 111 14.69 -2.78 -0.10
C VAL A 111 15.59 -3.81 0.59
N GLN A 112 15.20 -5.09 0.52
CA GLN A 112 15.88 -6.24 1.15
C GLN A 112 15.92 -6.24 2.69
N ASN A 113 15.25 -5.31 3.38
CA ASN A 113 15.30 -5.25 4.84
C ASN A 113 14.74 -6.50 5.55
N TRP A 114 13.83 -7.22 4.88
CA TRP A 114 13.23 -8.49 5.33
C TRP A 114 13.91 -9.73 4.71
N ASP A 115 15.02 -9.54 4.00
CA ASP A 115 15.79 -10.61 3.34
C ASP A 115 16.80 -11.23 4.30
N THR A 116 16.29 -11.89 5.35
CA THR A 116 17.08 -12.41 6.47
C THR A 116 17.81 -13.72 6.14
N HIS A 117 18.71 -13.67 5.15
CA HIS A 117 19.60 -14.77 4.76
C HIS A 117 20.73 -15.03 5.76
N ASN A 118 20.88 -14.17 6.77
CA ASN A 118 21.82 -14.32 7.86
C ASN A 118 21.20 -13.79 9.16
N ASN A 119 21.72 -14.29 10.29
CA ASN A 119 21.44 -13.79 11.64
C ASN A 119 19.97 -13.42 11.90
N ILE A 120 19.04 -14.31 11.52
CA ILE A 120 17.60 -14.05 11.47
C ILE A 120 17.01 -13.74 12.84
N PHE A 121 17.44 -14.46 13.88
CA PHE A 121 16.85 -14.36 15.22
C PHE A 121 16.97 -12.95 15.82
N PRO A 122 18.17 -12.35 15.98
CA PRO A 122 18.28 -10.97 16.48
C PRO A 122 17.74 -9.96 15.47
N SER A 123 17.86 -10.21 14.15
CA SER A 123 17.29 -9.31 13.14
C SER A 123 15.78 -9.17 13.29
N LEU A 124 15.07 -10.30 13.44
CA LEU A 124 13.62 -10.30 13.65
C LEU A 124 13.25 -9.75 15.02
N LYS A 125 13.85 -10.30 16.09
CA LYS A 125 13.48 -9.99 17.48
C LYS A 125 13.77 -8.55 17.86
N ASP A 126 14.94 -8.02 17.51
CA ASP A 126 15.41 -6.76 18.08
C ASP A 126 15.17 -5.57 17.13
N ARG A 127 14.97 -5.82 15.83
CA ARG A 127 14.96 -4.77 14.80
C ARG A 127 13.72 -4.73 13.92
N LEU A 128 13.22 -5.88 13.46
CA LEU A 128 12.16 -5.91 12.44
C LEU A 128 10.75 -6.06 13.02
N LEU A 129 10.54 -7.04 13.88
CA LEU A 129 9.21 -7.36 14.42
C LEU A 129 8.68 -6.30 15.39
N PRO A 130 9.45 -5.76 16.37
CA PRO A 130 8.88 -4.82 17.33
C PRO A 130 8.33 -3.52 16.70
N PRO A 131 9.02 -2.88 15.74
CA PRO A 131 8.47 -1.72 15.04
C PRO A 131 7.25 -2.05 14.17
N LEU A 132 7.23 -3.23 13.55
CA LEU A 132 6.10 -3.67 12.72
C LEU A 132 4.87 -3.89 13.59
N ASP A 133 4.99 -4.72 14.62
CA ASP A 133 3.91 -5.09 15.54
C ASP A 133 3.26 -3.84 16.16
N ARG A 134 4.08 -2.99 16.77
CA ARG A 134 3.62 -1.72 17.37
C ARG A 134 2.92 -0.81 16.36
N GLY A 135 3.49 -0.65 15.17
CA GLY A 135 2.97 0.27 14.16
C GLY A 135 1.66 -0.23 13.53
N VAL A 136 1.56 -1.53 13.27
CA VAL A 136 0.36 -2.16 12.70
C VAL A 136 -0.77 -2.16 13.72
N ALA A 137 -0.50 -2.51 14.98
CA ALA A 137 -1.48 -2.45 16.05
C ALA A 137 -2.06 -1.03 16.18
N ALA A 138 -1.20 -0.01 16.25
CA ALA A 138 -1.64 1.38 16.33
C ALA A 138 -2.49 1.83 15.12
N LEU A 139 -2.16 1.36 13.91
CA LEU A 139 -2.94 1.65 12.70
C LEU A 139 -4.33 1.03 12.76
N ILE A 140 -4.42 -0.25 13.15
CA ILE A 140 -5.70 -0.95 13.25
C ILE A 140 -6.57 -0.31 14.34
N ASP A 141 -6.00 0.01 15.51
CA ASP A 141 -6.71 0.69 16.59
C ASP A 141 -7.27 2.04 16.12
N ASP A 142 -6.46 2.87 15.44
CA ASP A 142 -6.92 4.18 14.95
C ASP A 142 -8.02 4.08 13.89
N LEU A 143 -7.87 3.15 12.96
CA LEU A 143 -8.89 2.95 11.94
C LEU A 143 -10.18 2.41 12.57
N HIS A 144 -10.08 1.56 13.59
CA HIS A 144 -11.23 1.08 14.34
C HIS A 144 -11.92 2.21 15.11
N ASP A 145 -11.16 2.95 15.93
CA ASP A 145 -11.67 4.04 16.78
C ASP A 145 -12.32 5.16 15.95
N SER A 146 -11.82 5.40 14.74
CA SER A 146 -12.39 6.39 13.80
C SER A 146 -13.54 5.86 12.95
N GLY A 147 -13.87 4.57 13.03
CA GLY A 147 -14.85 3.89 12.18
C GLY A 147 -14.38 3.66 10.74
N ARG A 148 -13.16 4.07 10.39
CA ARG A 148 -12.59 3.93 9.03
C ARG A 148 -12.21 2.51 8.67
N LEU A 149 -12.01 1.64 9.65
CA LEU A 149 -11.71 0.23 9.40
C LEU A 149 -12.85 -0.46 8.65
N ASP A 150 -14.09 -0.03 8.86
CA ASP A 150 -15.27 -0.61 8.18
C ASP A 150 -15.28 -0.30 6.66
N GLU A 151 -14.62 0.78 6.24
CA GLU A 151 -14.51 1.21 4.84
C GLU A 151 -13.11 0.97 4.23
N THR A 152 -12.15 0.48 5.02
CA THR A 152 -10.75 0.31 4.58
C THR A 152 -10.31 -1.13 4.69
N LEU A 153 -9.94 -1.74 3.56
CA LEU A 153 -9.25 -3.03 3.57
C LEU A 153 -7.76 -2.81 3.89
N VAL A 154 -7.34 -3.25 5.07
CA VAL A 154 -5.93 -3.28 5.47
C VAL A 154 -5.35 -4.65 5.16
N MET A 155 -4.24 -4.68 4.42
CA MET A 155 -3.50 -5.89 4.11
C MET A 155 -2.03 -5.74 4.47
N MET A 156 -1.47 -6.75 5.13
CA MET A 156 -0.04 -6.88 5.36
C MET A 156 0.43 -8.18 4.72
N LEU A 157 1.26 -8.03 3.69
CA LEU A 157 1.68 -9.11 2.81
C LEU A 157 3.19 -9.06 2.58
N GLY A 158 3.80 -10.23 2.43
CA GLY A 158 5.14 -10.38 1.85
C GLY A 158 5.07 -10.78 0.38
N GLU A 159 6.22 -10.83 -0.28
CA GLU A 159 6.32 -11.28 -1.68
C GLU A 159 6.35 -12.81 -1.80
N PHE A 160 6.96 -13.49 -0.82
CA PHE A 160 7.12 -14.94 -0.72
C PHE A 160 7.53 -15.33 0.71
N GLY A 161 7.51 -16.62 1.01
CA GLY A 161 7.88 -17.16 2.31
C GLY A 161 9.37 -17.44 2.45
N ARG A 162 9.73 -18.14 3.53
CA ARG A 162 11.13 -18.48 3.83
C ARG A 162 11.26 -19.95 4.10
N THR A 163 12.42 -20.52 3.76
CA THR A 163 12.66 -21.95 3.96
C THR A 163 12.39 -22.33 5.41
N PRO A 164 11.78 -23.50 5.67
CA PRO A 164 11.60 -23.99 7.04
C PRO A 164 12.95 -24.25 7.72
N LYS A 165 13.97 -24.56 6.91
CA LYS A 165 15.35 -24.82 7.32
C LYS A 165 16.14 -23.54 7.56
N ILE A 166 16.94 -23.52 8.63
CA ILE A 166 17.96 -22.51 8.91
C ILE A 166 19.22 -22.84 8.11
N ASN A 167 19.76 -21.86 7.37
CA ASN A 167 21.00 -22.00 6.60
C ASN A 167 22.25 -21.80 7.48
N ASP A 168 23.43 -22.06 6.94
CA ASP A 168 24.71 -22.00 7.68
C ASP A 168 25.04 -20.60 8.23
N LYS A 169 24.42 -19.55 7.67
CA LYS A 169 24.57 -18.16 8.11
C LYS A 169 23.55 -17.79 9.20
N LYS A 170 22.84 -18.77 9.76
CA LYS A 170 21.75 -18.57 10.73
C LYS A 170 20.63 -17.72 10.15
N GLY A 171 20.33 -17.89 8.87
CA GLY A 171 19.22 -17.23 8.14
C GLY A 171 18.24 -18.22 7.54
N ARG A 172 17.35 -17.74 6.67
CA ARG A 172 16.46 -18.55 5.83
C ARG A 172 16.44 -18.04 4.40
N ASP A 173 16.40 -18.97 3.45
CA ASP A 173 16.45 -18.67 2.02
C ASP A 173 15.04 -18.44 1.45
N HIS A 174 14.94 -18.09 0.18
CA HIS A 174 13.66 -17.82 -0.49
C HIS A 174 12.81 -19.08 -0.62
N TRP A 175 11.52 -18.94 -0.33
CA TRP A 175 10.58 -20.07 -0.42
C TRP A 175 9.19 -19.62 -0.88
N GLY A 176 8.95 -19.75 -2.19
CA GLY A 176 7.67 -19.40 -2.81
C GLY A 176 6.45 -20.24 -2.40
N PRO A 177 6.55 -21.55 -2.11
CA PRO A 177 5.37 -22.40 -1.93
C PRO A 177 4.42 -22.04 -0.78
N CYS A 178 4.89 -21.38 0.27
CA CYS A 178 4.07 -21.08 1.44
C CYS A 178 4.48 -19.75 2.08
N PHE A 179 3.51 -18.85 2.24
CA PHE A 179 3.63 -17.62 3.03
C PHE A 179 2.24 -17.24 3.57
N PHE A 180 2.19 -16.26 4.45
CA PHE A 180 0.94 -15.78 5.04
C PHE A 180 0.71 -14.30 4.75
N GLY A 181 -0.54 -13.90 4.92
CA GLY A 181 -0.97 -12.50 4.91
C GLY A 181 -1.87 -12.21 6.11
N VAL A 182 -1.94 -10.95 6.50
CA VAL A 182 -2.89 -10.46 7.51
C VAL A 182 -3.86 -9.49 6.82
N PHE A 183 -5.15 -9.67 7.09
CA PHE A 183 -6.24 -8.89 6.50
C PHE A 183 -7.15 -8.37 7.62
N ALA A 184 -7.62 -7.13 7.49
CA ALA A 184 -8.55 -6.52 8.42
C ALA A 184 -9.41 -5.45 7.73
N GLY A 185 -10.59 -5.17 8.28
CA GLY A 185 -11.49 -4.12 7.79
C GLY A 185 -12.26 -4.47 6.52
N ALA A 186 -13.06 -3.53 6.02
CA ALA A 186 -13.91 -3.69 4.83
C ALA A 186 -14.75 -4.98 4.82
N GLY A 187 -15.30 -5.35 5.99
CA GLY A 187 -16.12 -6.56 6.16
C GLY A 187 -15.36 -7.86 6.38
N VAL A 188 -14.02 -7.84 6.44
CA VAL A 188 -13.23 -9.01 6.86
C VAL A 188 -13.60 -9.38 8.31
N LEU A 189 -13.90 -10.65 8.56
CA LEU A 189 -14.26 -11.14 9.89
C LEU A 189 -13.01 -11.24 10.78
N PRO A 190 -13.04 -10.70 12.01
CA PRO A 190 -11.89 -10.74 12.91
C PRO A 190 -11.68 -12.12 13.53
N GLY A 191 -10.46 -12.37 14.02
CA GLY A 191 -10.15 -13.55 14.84
C GLY A 191 -10.06 -14.88 14.07
N GLN A 192 -9.99 -14.84 12.75
CA GLN A 192 -9.89 -16.04 11.91
C GLN A 192 -8.44 -16.44 11.65
N VAL A 193 -8.22 -17.75 11.54
CA VAL A 193 -7.03 -18.33 10.90
C VAL A 193 -7.52 -19.15 9.70
N ILE A 194 -7.11 -18.76 8.51
CA ILE A 194 -7.57 -19.36 7.25
C ILE A 194 -6.43 -20.17 6.65
N GLY A 195 -6.67 -21.46 6.47
CA GLY A 195 -5.71 -22.42 5.93
C GLY A 195 -4.64 -22.86 6.92
N LYS A 196 -3.82 -23.82 6.50
CA LYS A 196 -2.79 -24.46 7.32
C LYS A 196 -1.61 -24.92 6.46
N SER A 197 -0.40 -24.79 7.00
CA SER A 197 0.81 -25.39 6.43
C SER A 197 1.08 -26.79 7.00
N ASP A 198 2.01 -27.52 6.40
CA ASP A 198 2.62 -28.68 7.05
C ASP A 198 3.32 -28.28 8.38
N GLU A 199 3.74 -29.29 9.13
CA GLU A 199 4.30 -29.13 10.49
C GLU A 199 5.57 -28.27 10.53
N ILE A 200 6.29 -28.16 9.42
CA ILE A 200 7.53 -27.38 9.34
C ILE A 200 7.33 -26.01 8.67
N GLY A 201 6.14 -25.75 8.10
CA GLY A 201 5.82 -24.51 7.40
C GLY A 201 6.33 -24.46 5.95
N ALA A 202 6.55 -25.59 5.29
CA ALA A 202 7.07 -25.63 3.92
C ALA A 202 5.95 -25.54 2.87
N TYR A 203 4.87 -26.29 3.02
CA TYR A 203 3.80 -26.35 2.02
C TYR A 203 2.42 -26.15 2.65
N PRO A 204 1.46 -25.53 1.94
CA PRO A 204 0.06 -25.54 2.37
C PRO A 204 -0.50 -26.97 2.31
N ILE A 205 -1.29 -27.35 3.30
CA ILE A 205 -1.98 -28.65 3.36
C ILE A 205 -3.52 -28.52 3.27
N THR A 206 -4.04 -27.30 3.26
CA THR A 206 -5.42 -26.93 2.94
C THR A 206 -5.46 -26.22 1.59
N ARG A 207 -6.64 -25.76 1.14
CA ARG A 207 -6.69 -24.89 -0.06
C ARG A 207 -5.78 -23.67 0.16
N ALA A 208 -4.86 -23.48 -0.78
CA ALA A 208 -3.96 -22.33 -0.83
C ALA A 208 -4.58 -21.23 -1.69
N PHE A 209 -4.23 -19.99 -1.39
CA PHE A 209 -4.57 -18.83 -2.19
C PHE A 209 -3.31 -18.26 -2.82
N SER A 210 -3.42 -17.90 -4.09
CA SER A 210 -2.36 -17.31 -4.91
C SER A 210 -2.40 -15.77 -4.82
N PRO A 211 -1.33 -15.08 -5.28
CA PRO A 211 -1.36 -13.63 -5.43
C PRO A 211 -2.49 -13.12 -6.34
N ASN A 212 -2.95 -13.94 -7.29
CA ASN A 212 -4.10 -13.58 -8.12
C ASN A 212 -5.39 -13.51 -7.28
N ASP A 213 -5.60 -14.44 -6.35
CA ASP A 213 -6.78 -14.46 -5.47
C ASP A 213 -6.81 -13.26 -4.51
N VAL A 214 -5.63 -12.85 -4.02
CA VAL A 214 -5.47 -11.59 -3.27
C VAL A 214 -5.88 -10.40 -4.14
N GLY A 215 -5.37 -10.32 -5.37
CA GLY A 215 -5.72 -9.24 -6.29
C GLY A 215 -7.21 -9.23 -6.66
N ALA A 216 -7.82 -10.39 -6.88
CA ALA A 216 -9.26 -10.52 -7.13
C ALA A 216 -10.07 -10.04 -5.93
N THR A 217 -9.65 -10.39 -4.71
CA THR A 217 -10.28 -9.92 -3.47
C THR A 217 -10.24 -8.39 -3.36
N VAL A 218 -9.09 -7.76 -3.66
CA VAL A 218 -8.96 -6.30 -3.68
C VAL A 218 -9.91 -5.67 -4.68
N TYR A 219 -9.96 -6.18 -5.92
CA TYR A 219 -10.89 -5.67 -6.93
C TYR A 219 -12.35 -5.80 -6.49
N SER A 220 -12.74 -6.96 -5.95
CA SER A 220 -14.10 -7.19 -5.45
C SER A 220 -14.47 -6.21 -4.34
N VAL A 221 -13.58 -5.94 -3.38
CA VAL A 221 -13.83 -4.96 -2.30
C VAL A 221 -13.98 -3.53 -2.85
N LEU A 222 -13.25 -3.20 -3.92
CA LEU A 222 -13.39 -1.92 -4.62
C LEU A 222 -14.63 -1.85 -5.53
N GLY A 223 -15.46 -2.90 -5.59
CA GLY A 223 -16.63 -2.98 -6.48
C GLY A 223 -16.27 -3.18 -7.95
N ILE A 224 -15.06 -3.65 -8.25
CA ILE A 224 -14.58 -3.93 -9.60
C ILE A 224 -14.68 -5.44 -9.85
N GLU A 225 -15.35 -5.83 -10.93
CA GLU A 225 -15.44 -7.23 -11.37
C GLU A 225 -14.03 -7.75 -11.75
N PRO A 226 -13.42 -8.68 -10.98
CA PRO A 226 -12.02 -9.08 -11.18
C PRO A 226 -11.72 -9.70 -12.54
N HIS A 227 -12.71 -10.33 -13.18
CA HIS A 227 -12.54 -10.99 -14.48
C HIS A 227 -12.76 -10.07 -15.68
N SER A 228 -13.03 -8.78 -15.43
CA SER A 228 -13.19 -7.75 -16.45
C SER A 228 -12.04 -7.76 -17.46
N VAL A 229 -12.37 -7.53 -18.72
CA VAL A 229 -11.40 -7.45 -19.80
C VAL A 229 -10.99 -6.00 -20.02
N VAL A 230 -9.71 -5.71 -19.82
CA VAL A 230 -9.09 -4.46 -20.24
C VAL A 230 -8.39 -4.66 -21.57
N ARG A 231 -8.31 -3.60 -22.39
CA ARG A 231 -7.64 -3.66 -23.68
C ARG A 231 -6.32 -2.92 -23.62
N ASP A 232 -5.26 -3.57 -24.12
CA ASP A 232 -3.94 -2.95 -24.18
C ASP A 232 -3.83 -1.93 -25.32
N ARG A 233 -2.61 -1.40 -25.55
CA ARG A 233 -2.35 -0.39 -26.59
C ARG A 233 -2.59 -0.89 -28.01
N LEU A 234 -2.54 -2.20 -28.23
CA LEU A 234 -2.80 -2.85 -29.51
C LEU A 234 -4.24 -3.38 -29.58
N ASN A 235 -5.12 -2.92 -28.68
CA ASN A 235 -6.51 -3.33 -28.55
C ASN A 235 -6.68 -4.83 -28.21
N ARG A 236 -5.63 -5.50 -27.72
CA ARG A 236 -5.68 -6.92 -27.34
C ARG A 236 -6.40 -7.06 -26.00
N PRO A 237 -7.36 -7.99 -25.88
CA PRO A 237 -8.05 -8.23 -24.62
C PRO A 237 -7.11 -8.89 -23.61
N VAL A 238 -7.08 -8.37 -22.39
CA VAL A 238 -6.35 -8.91 -21.24
C VAL A 238 -7.30 -8.92 -20.06
N HIS A 239 -7.40 -10.05 -19.37
CA HIS A 239 -8.15 -10.10 -18.11
C HIS A 239 -7.44 -9.29 -17.03
N LEU A 240 -8.21 -8.50 -16.29
CA LEU A 240 -7.72 -7.68 -15.19
C LEU A 240 -7.09 -8.55 -14.08
N ASN A 241 -7.74 -9.66 -13.75
CA ASN A 241 -7.25 -10.69 -12.83
C ASN A 241 -7.80 -12.08 -13.26
N ARG A 242 -7.16 -13.15 -12.78
CA ARG A 242 -7.55 -14.55 -13.04
C ARG A 242 -7.81 -15.38 -11.78
N GLY A 243 -7.61 -14.80 -10.59
CA GLY A 243 -7.89 -15.44 -9.31
C GLY A 243 -9.34 -15.26 -8.90
N GLU A 244 -9.70 -15.89 -7.79
CA GLU A 244 -11.02 -15.82 -7.17
C GLU A 244 -10.96 -14.98 -5.89
N ARG A 245 -12.09 -14.39 -5.51
CA ARG A 245 -12.20 -13.74 -4.21
C ARG A 245 -11.99 -14.78 -3.10
N ILE A 246 -11.22 -14.40 -2.08
CA ILE A 246 -11.01 -15.20 -0.88
C ILE A 246 -12.24 -15.04 0.03
N ASP A 247 -13.32 -15.78 -0.25
CA ASP A 247 -14.60 -15.63 0.45
C ASP A 247 -14.54 -15.98 1.94
N SER A 248 -13.59 -16.83 2.35
CA SER A 248 -13.40 -17.21 3.75
C SER A 248 -13.05 -16.02 4.66
N LEU A 249 -12.48 -14.95 4.10
CA LEU A 249 -12.23 -13.69 4.82
C LEU A 249 -13.53 -13.01 5.29
N PHE A 250 -14.65 -13.25 4.62
CA PHE A 250 -15.90 -12.51 4.84
C PHE A 250 -17.03 -13.38 5.39
N THR A 251 -16.94 -14.70 5.21
CA THR A 251 -18.05 -15.63 5.47
C THR A 251 -17.88 -16.47 6.73
N GLY A 252 -16.67 -16.61 7.25
CA GLY A 252 -16.42 -17.53 8.37
C GLY A 252 -16.17 -18.98 7.93
N ALA A 253 -16.30 -19.28 6.63
CA ALA A 253 -16.18 -20.64 6.12
C ALA A 253 -14.76 -21.18 6.30
N ALA A 254 -14.67 -22.43 6.78
CA ALA A 254 -13.41 -23.15 6.87
C ALA A 254 -12.85 -23.47 5.48
N VAL A 255 -11.52 -23.55 5.38
CA VAL A 255 -10.75 -23.76 4.14
C VAL A 255 -9.78 -24.92 4.29
#